data_AF-A0AAD2C9M0-F1
#
_entry.id   AF-A0AAD2C9M0-F1
#
_cell.length_a   1.000
_cell.length_b   1.000
_cell.length_c   1.000
_cell.angle_alpha   90.00
_cell.angle_beta   90.00
_cell.angle_gamma   90.00
#
_symmetry.space_group_name_H-M   'P 1'
#
loop_
_entity.id
_entity.type
_entity.pdbx_description
1 polymer ?
#
loop_
_entity_poly.entity_id
_entity_poly.type
_entity_poly.pdbx_seq_one_letter_code
_entity_poly.pdbx_strand_id
1 'polypeptide(L)'
;MTRDELIAAVPIREAEGRLYVRMDEVPEPWRQQFAEAMVGSAFIAVHGETCLTPHAHDWNAWVRDQWDGRPGPTGLSTTRKPGE
;
A
#
# COMPACT_ATOMS: atom_id res chain seq x y z
N MET A 1 -13.46 -5.01 -4.74
CA MET A 1 -12.60 -3.81 -4.64
C MET A 1 -11.60 -3.87 -5.78
N THR A 2 -11.49 -2.79 -6.54
CA THR A 2 -10.51 -2.60 -7.60
C THR A 2 -9.22 -2.00 -7.04
N ARG A 3 -8.17 -2.01 -7.86
CA ARG A 3 -6.90 -1.37 -7.52
C ARG A 3 -7.06 0.11 -7.21
N ASP A 4 -7.82 0.83 -8.03
CA ASP A 4 -8.08 2.27 -7.84
C ASP A 4 -8.88 2.54 -6.56
N GLU A 5 -9.86 1.70 -6.24
CA GLU A 5 -10.57 1.78 -4.97
C GLU A 5 -9.62 1.56 -3.78
N LEU A 6 -8.68 0.60 -3.87
CA LEU A 6 -7.70 0.35 -2.80
C LEU A 6 -6.74 1.53 -2.62
N ILE A 7 -6.28 2.13 -3.72
CA ILE A 7 -5.46 3.34 -3.67
C ILE A 7 -6.24 4.50 -3.05
N ALA A 8 -7.52 4.67 -3.42
CA ALA A 8 -8.36 5.73 -2.89
C ALA A 8 -8.71 5.53 -1.41
N ALA A 9 -8.76 4.28 -0.93
CA ALA A 9 -9.07 3.95 0.46
C ALA A 9 -7.90 4.26 1.42
N VAL A 10 -6.66 4.31 0.94
CA VAL A 10 -5.45 4.49 1.76
C VAL A 10 -4.85 5.87 1.51
N PRO A 11 -5.03 6.84 2.43
CA PRO A 11 -4.50 8.18 2.23
C PRO A 11 -2.98 8.20 2.32
N ILE A 12 -2.35 8.92 1.40
CA ILE A 12 -0.91 9.23 1.47
C ILE A 12 -0.74 10.46 2.36
N ARG A 13 0.17 10.35 3.33
CA ARG A 13 0.51 11.40 4.30
C ARG A 13 1.95 11.87 4.09
N GLU A 14 2.27 13.03 4.62
CA GLU A 14 3.63 13.60 4.60
C GLU A 14 4.13 13.83 6.03
N ALA A 15 5.36 13.39 6.31
CA ALA A 15 6.09 13.73 7.52
C ALA A 15 7.54 14.04 7.16
N GLU A 16 8.05 15.19 7.62
CA GLU A 16 9.44 15.60 7.43
C GLU A 16 9.90 15.56 5.96
N GLY A 17 9.01 15.94 5.03
CA GLY A 17 9.28 15.93 3.59
C GLY A 17 9.28 14.53 2.95
N ARG A 18 8.82 13.51 3.66
CA ARG A 18 8.70 12.14 3.14
C ARG A 18 7.24 11.70 3.11
N LEU A 19 6.85 11.10 1.99
CA LEU A 19 5.51 10.56 1.80
C LEU A 19 5.41 9.12 2.30
N TYR A 20 4.36 8.81 3.06
CA TYR A 20 4.11 7.50 3.64
C TYR A 20 2.61 7.15 3.66
N VAL A 21 2.32 5.87 3.89
CA VAL A 21 0.97 5.38 4.20
C VAL A 21 0.98 4.79 5.60
N ARG A 22 -0.17 4.77 6.29
CA ARG A 22 -0.30 4.07 7.59
C ARG A 22 -0.85 2.68 7.37
N MET A 23 -0.18 1.67 7.92
CA MET A 23 -0.62 0.27 7.77
C MET A 23 -2.03 0.03 8.34
N ASP A 24 -2.39 0.71 9.43
CA ASP A 24 -3.73 0.63 10.04
C ASP A 24 -4.85 1.20 9.15
N GLU A 25 -4.52 2.06 8.17
CA GLU A 25 -5.49 2.59 7.22
C GLU A 25 -5.68 1.67 6.01
N VAL A 26 -4.78 0.69 5.82
CA VAL A 26 -4.94 -0.32 4.78
C VAL A 26 -6.09 -1.27 5.17
N PRO A 27 -7.09 -1.50 4.32
CA PRO A 27 -8.17 -2.43 4.62
C PRO A 27 -7.71 -3.90 4.56
N GLU A 28 -8.34 -4.75 5.37
CA GLU A 28 -8.21 -6.21 5.26
C GLU A 28 -8.91 -6.72 3.98
N PRO A 29 -8.38 -7.76 3.29
CA PRO A 29 -7.20 -8.56 3.65
C PRO A 29 -5.86 -8.00 3.13
N TRP A 30 -5.87 -6.85 2.46
CA TRP A 30 -4.68 -6.30 1.81
C TRP A 30 -3.61 -5.81 2.79
N ARG A 31 -4.00 -5.39 3.99
CA ARG A 31 -3.07 -5.03 5.06
C ARG A 31 -2.10 -6.14 5.40
N GLN A 32 -2.59 -7.37 5.63
CA GLN A 32 -1.73 -8.52 5.92
C GLN A 32 -0.79 -8.83 4.76
N GLN A 33 -1.30 -8.88 3.54
CA GLN A 33 -0.49 -9.14 2.34
C GLN A 33 0.60 -8.08 2.15
N PHE A 34 0.26 -6.81 2.41
CA PHE A 34 1.23 -5.72 2.32
C PHE A 34 2.26 -5.78 3.44
N ALA A 35 1.84 -6.13 4.66
CA ALA A 35 2.77 -6.31 5.78
C ALA A 35 3.79 -7.43 5.51
N GLU A 36 3.36 -8.55 4.91
CA GLU A 36 4.25 -9.62 4.45
C GLU A 36 5.19 -9.11 3.34
N ALA A 37 4.65 -8.38 2.36
CA ALA A 37 5.45 -7.72 1.33
C ALA A 37 6.35 -6.59 1.87
N MET A 38 6.20 -6.14 3.12
CA MET A 38 7.08 -5.15 3.73
C MET A 38 8.24 -5.79 4.51
N VAL A 39 8.26 -7.10 4.73
CA VAL A 39 9.30 -7.77 5.53
C VAL A 39 10.69 -7.49 4.90
N GLY A 40 11.58 -6.86 5.67
CA GLY A 40 12.91 -6.46 5.22
C GLY A 40 12.96 -5.19 4.35
N SER A 41 11.83 -4.49 4.17
CA SER A 41 11.83 -3.12 3.60
C SER A 41 12.00 -2.07 4.70
N ALA A 42 12.47 -0.89 4.30
CA ALA A 42 12.56 0.27 5.19
C ALA A 42 11.18 0.92 5.40
N PHE A 43 10.99 1.56 6.54
CA PHE A 43 9.80 2.35 6.85
C PHE A 43 10.21 3.70 7.46
N ILE A 44 9.26 4.64 7.51
CA ILE A 44 9.50 5.96 8.08
C ILE A 44 9.33 5.92 9.60
N ALA A 45 10.29 6.44 10.36
CA ALA A 45 10.09 6.61 11.79
C ALA A 45 9.35 7.94 12.04
N VAL A 46 8.02 7.92 12.08
CA VAL A 46 7.21 9.12 12.36
C VAL A 46 7.01 9.25 13.87
N HIS A 47 7.43 10.38 14.44
CA HIS A 47 7.33 10.61 15.88
C HIS A 47 5.86 10.62 16.35
N GLY A 48 5.54 9.78 17.34
CA GLY A 48 4.18 9.64 17.89
C GLY A 48 3.28 8.69 17.10
N GLU A 49 3.75 8.13 15.98
CA GLU A 49 3.06 7.07 15.27
C GLU A 49 3.47 5.70 15.83
N THR A 50 2.50 4.90 16.26
CA THR A 50 2.74 3.55 16.76
C THR A 50 2.59 2.48 15.69
N CYS A 51 2.06 2.86 14.53
CA CYS A 51 1.84 1.97 13.39
C CYS A 51 3.05 1.97 12.44
N LEU A 52 3.20 0.90 11.67
CA LEU A 52 4.14 0.87 10.55
C LEU A 52 3.76 1.95 9.53
N THR A 53 4.75 2.74 9.10
CA THR A 53 4.57 3.73 8.05
C THR A 53 5.44 3.44 6.82
N PRO A 54 5.00 2.52 5.95
CA PRO A 54 5.65 2.26 4.67
C PRO A 54 5.76 3.52 3.83
N HIS A 55 6.84 3.61 3.06
CA HIS A 55 6.98 4.68 2.07
C HIS A 55 5.82 4.65 1.06
N ALA A 56 5.35 5.83 0.65
CA ALA A 56 4.27 5.90 -0.35
C ALA A 56 4.70 5.31 -1.71
N HIS A 57 6.00 5.36 -2.02
CA HIS A 57 6.58 4.70 -3.19
C HIS A 57 6.38 3.18 -3.15
N ASP A 58 6.73 2.57 -2.02
CA ASP A 58 6.61 1.13 -1.76
C ASP A 58 5.15 0.68 -1.84
N TRP A 59 4.25 1.44 -1.22
CA TRP A 59 2.80 1.24 -1.36
C TRP A 59 2.34 1.27 -2.83
N ASN A 60 2.74 2.28 -3.59
CA ASN A 60 2.33 2.43 -4.98
C ASN A 60 2.93 1.33 -5.88
N ALA A 61 4.17 0.91 -5.62
CA ALA A 61 4.79 -0.21 -6.32
C ALA A 61 4.06 -1.52 -6.01
N TRP A 62 3.74 -1.78 -4.74
CA TRP A 62 3.02 -2.97 -4.33
C TRP A 62 1.63 -3.03 -4.95
N VAL A 63 0.82 -1.99 -4.78
CA VAL A 63 -0.58 -1.98 -5.21
C VAL A 63 -0.70 -2.12 -6.73
N ARG A 64 0.29 -1.64 -7.49
CA ARG A 64 0.37 -1.74 -8.96
C ARG A 64 1.03 -3.02 -9.47
N ASP A 65 1.45 -3.93 -8.58
CA ASP A 65 2.18 -5.15 -8.95
C ASP A 65 3.50 -4.84 -9.69
N GLN A 66 4.18 -3.78 -9.26
CA GLN A 66 5.45 -3.27 -9.81
C GLN A 66 6.62 -3.40 -8.84
N TRP A 67 6.41 -4.07 -7.69
CA TRP A 67 7.46 -4.31 -6.72
C TRP A 67 8.22 -5.59 -7.07
N ASP A 68 9.46 -5.43 -7.54
CA ASP A 68 10.31 -6.56 -7.93
C ASP A 68 10.51 -7.58 -6.79
N GLY A 69 10.32 -8.86 -7.10
CA GLY A 69 10.47 -9.96 -6.15
C GLY A 69 9.42 -10.05 -5.05
N ARG A 70 8.34 -9.25 -5.06
CA ARG A 70 7.28 -9.28 -4.04
C ARG A 70 5.89 -9.46 -4.66
N PRO A 71 5.03 -10.32 -4.09
CA PRO A 71 3.68 -10.50 -4.60
C PRO A 71 2.83 -9.23 -4.36
N GLY A 72 2.16 -8.72 -5.39
CA GLY A 72 1.18 -7.65 -5.26
C GLY A 72 -0.14 -8.11 -4.61
N PRO A 73 -1.11 -7.19 -4.45
CA PRO A 73 -2.39 -7.48 -3.83
C PRO A 73 -3.20 -8.52 -4.61
N THR A 74 -3.61 -9.58 -3.91
CA THR A 74 -4.52 -10.60 -4.42
C THR A 74 -5.98 -10.25 -4.10
N GLY A 75 -6.93 -10.88 -4.81
CA GLY A 75 -8.37 -10.69 -4.58
C GLY A 75 -8.93 -9.33 -5.04
N LEU A 76 -8.13 -8.51 -5.71
CA LEU A 76 -8.63 -7.31 -6.39
C LEU A 76 -9.37 -7.68 -7.67
N SER A 77 -10.53 -7.04 -7.87
CA SER A 77 -11.29 -7.17 -9.10
C SER A 77 -10.51 -6.49 -10.23
N THR A 78 -10.16 -7.26 -11.26
CA THR A 78 -9.67 -6.74 -12.54
C THR A 78 -10.85 -6.19 -13.31
N THR A 79 -11.42 -5.06 -12.88
CA THR A 79 -12.42 -4.39 -13.70
C THR A 79 -11.71 -3.73 -14.89
N ARG A 80 -11.35 -4.53 -15.91
CA ARG A 80 -11.57 -4.05 -17.27
C ARG A 80 -13.09 -3.95 -17.37
N LYS A 81 -13.62 -2.74 -17.50
CA LYS A 81 -14.91 -2.64 -18.20
C LYS A 81 -14.67 -3.26 -19.60
N PRO A 82 -15.39 -4.31 -20.02
CA PRO A 82 -15.54 -4.56 -21.43
C PRO A 82 -16.54 -3.52 -21.92
N GLY A 83 -16.08 -2.56 -22.72
CA GLY A 83 -16.96 -1.58 -23.34
C GLY A 83 -16.18 -0.42 -23.93
N GLU A 84 -15.63 -0.63 -25.13
CA GLU A 84 -15.90 0.16 -26.34
C GLU A 84 -15.61 -0.69 -27.57
#